data_AF-A0A959VUY3-F1
#
_entry.id   AF-A0A959VUY3-F1
#
_cell.length_a   1.000
_cell.length_b   1.000
_cell.length_c   1.000
_cell.angle_alpha   90.00
_cell.angle_beta   90.00
_cell.angle_gamma   90.00
#
_symmetry.space_group_name_H-M   'P 1'
#
loop_
_entity.id
_entity.type
_entity.pdbx_description
1 polymer ?
#
loop_
_entity_poly.entity_id
_entity_poly.type
_entity_poly.pdbx_seq_one_letter_code
_entity_poly.pdbx_strand_id
1 'polypeptide(L)'
;MGREIPLTMHDPVLDEALKRLAAEASTRFTSLVATGDEIPFDVAENNGDSSHFYRYVPLTSRFINSHIDELKSLPSYGPARGAVASSEVAAPYLESRGLPVPSEPNRRAEEMIAVFITSLWEGTTEFSLDISRVEQALAGLEVQTRDIREADVLICPLIGFEMTPTEVTLGNGIRIVQADSIEAPIEATLSEGTGRSAWQTAYFAVTDLESSESGPRHAVDRLNGLIRALRLYKEGSVGLGPFAFAPVGESNWRRIETAVSPPRPGSYFLIESEVDHLNELISCLAKESPAADRMEYAQKRFQYGCERENPVDGLSDHLLAIRASLGGEGVIDAPLEARAAALITGNADDLRSRERVELALDLEQTLINGEDLTSIGGESATYIAAWIEDSTRHILREAVLGHYGANLNVTAEETLLTTGLTAGEGSMSTFGSTAEWDVVEDVEDDDELIAEPVAKEGADIHIFKPRVVGGTSVDSAEDPLFGIVPEFEPEPLPEMPRQPMPEIERALGIEPATNSSESDTGLTRLIEPVPTEGEITVTASTEIGSTLREDWLSQTQHGSTMEWPSHAMDGLDQDRRQPHPAPNRNFFPEPETTEWSVSEMRFRNK
;
A
#
# COMPACT_ATOMS: atom_id res chain seq x y z
N MET A 1 24.14 17.54 -24.01
CA MET A 1 24.02 19.00 -24.15
C MET A 1 23.60 19.51 -22.79
N GLY A 2 24.52 20.13 -22.05
CA GLY A 2 24.25 20.61 -20.69
C GLY A 2 23.21 21.71 -20.77
N ARG A 3 21.99 21.41 -20.35
CA ARG A 3 20.96 22.42 -20.14
C ARG A 3 21.42 23.19 -18.90
N GLU A 4 21.76 24.46 -19.08
CA GLU A 4 22.03 25.35 -17.96
C GLU A 4 20.83 25.27 -17.02
N ILE A 5 21.06 24.70 -15.83
CA ILE A 5 20.12 24.75 -14.72
C ILE A 5 19.80 26.23 -14.56
N PRO A 6 18.54 26.67 -14.71
CA PRO A 6 18.21 28.06 -14.46
C PRO A 6 18.68 28.36 -13.05
N LEU A 7 19.66 29.25 -12.93
CA LEU A 7 20.17 29.75 -11.66
C LEU A 7 18.96 30.15 -10.84
N THR A 8 18.81 29.42 -9.73
CA THR A 8 17.83 29.58 -8.66
C THR A 8 17.54 31.06 -8.44
N MET A 9 16.27 31.39 -8.23
CA MET A 9 15.92 32.65 -7.59
C MET A 9 16.36 32.56 -6.12
N HIS A 10 17.68 32.59 -5.87
CA HIS A 10 18.22 33.08 -4.61
C HIS A 10 17.56 34.44 -4.42
N ASP A 11 16.77 34.62 -3.37
CA ASP A 11 16.42 35.96 -2.94
C ASP A 11 17.54 36.42 -1.99
N PRO A 12 18.63 37.04 -2.50
CA PRO A 12 19.72 37.47 -1.65
C PRO A 12 19.24 38.48 -0.59
N VAL A 13 18.08 39.12 -0.81
CA VAL A 13 17.47 40.03 0.15
C VAL A 13 16.90 39.25 1.35
N LEU A 14 16.26 38.11 1.11
CA LEU A 14 15.78 37.21 2.18
C LEU A 14 16.95 36.67 3.00
N ASP A 15 17.97 36.16 2.31
CA ASP A 15 19.16 35.58 2.95
C ASP A 15 19.90 36.61 3.81
N GLU A 16 20.19 37.79 3.28
CA GLU A 16 20.85 38.84 4.06
C GLU A 16 19.99 39.28 5.25
N ALA A 17 18.66 39.39 5.07
CA ALA A 17 17.77 39.79 6.14
C ALA A 17 17.74 38.75 7.29
N LEU A 18 17.69 37.46 6.97
CA LEU A 18 17.71 36.38 7.96
C LEU A 18 19.09 36.22 8.62
N LYS A 19 20.20 36.33 7.87
CA LYS A 19 21.57 36.32 8.43
C LYS A 19 21.77 37.45 9.42
N ARG A 20 21.29 38.66 9.08
CA ARG A 20 21.37 39.82 9.96
C ARG A 20 20.52 39.65 11.21
N LEU A 21 19.30 39.13 11.07
CA LEU A 21 18.44 38.83 12.22
C LEU A 21 19.07 37.79 13.14
N ALA A 22 19.64 36.72 12.60
CA ALA A 22 20.31 35.68 13.40
C ALA A 22 21.51 36.23 14.19
N ALA A 23 22.31 37.12 13.57
CA ALA A 23 23.43 37.77 14.26
C ALA A 23 22.99 38.72 15.39
N GLU A 24 21.95 39.52 15.17
CA GLU A 24 21.39 40.39 16.19
C GLU A 24 20.74 39.56 17.33
N ALA A 25 20.01 38.50 17.00
CA ALA A 25 19.41 37.58 17.96
C ALA A 25 20.46 36.87 18.82
N SER A 26 21.54 36.35 18.23
CA SER A 26 22.67 35.75 18.95
C SER A 26 23.24 36.70 20.00
N THR A 27 23.50 37.96 19.61
CA THR A 27 24.03 38.98 20.52
C THR A 27 23.08 39.26 21.67
N ARG A 28 21.77 39.33 21.40
CA ARG A 28 20.75 39.69 22.38
C ARG A 28 20.46 38.55 23.35
N PHE A 29 20.29 37.32 22.89
CA PHE A 29 20.11 36.16 23.77
C PHE A 29 21.36 35.90 24.62
N THR A 30 22.57 36.07 24.07
CA THR A 30 23.81 36.00 24.86
C THR A 30 23.84 37.06 25.97
N SER A 31 23.39 38.28 25.68
CA SER A 31 23.31 39.34 26.69
C SER A 31 22.29 39.06 27.79
N LEU A 32 21.14 38.46 27.45
CA LEU A 32 20.11 38.09 28.44
C LEU A 32 20.63 37.02 29.40
N VAL A 33 21.27 35.97 28.85
CA VAL A 33 21.91 34.92 29.65
C VAL A 33 23.02 35.50 30.53
N ALA A 34 23.84 36.40 30.00
CA ALA A 34 24.89 37.07 30.78
C ALA A 34 24.35 37.99 31.89
N THR A 35 23.11 38.48 31.76
CA THR A 35 22.44 39.33 32.75
C THR A 35 21.75 38.51 33.85
N GLY A 36 21.64 37.20 33.66
CA GLY A 36 21.16 36.25 34.67
C GLY A 36 19.95 35.41 34.27
N ASP A 37 19.49 35.49 33.01
CA ASP A 37 18.40 34.62 32.55
C ASP A 37 18.90 33.20 32.28
N GLU A 38 18.25 32.21 32.88
CA GLU A 38 18.67 30.80 32.80
C GLU A 38 17.99 30.07 31.64
N ILE A 39 18.76 29.26 30.90
CA ILE A 39 18.22 28.33 29.90
C ILE A 39 17.68 27.09 30.65
N PRO A 40 16.40 26.74 30.52
CA PRO A 40 15.86 25.55 31.18
C PRO A 40 16.48 24.26 30.61
N PHE A 41 16.60 23.23 31.44
CA PHE A 41 17.07 21.90 31.03
C PHE A 41 16.00 20.85 31.30
N ASP A 42 15.95 19.83 30.45
CA ASP A 42 15.17 18.61 30.67
C ASP A 42 16.11 17.40 30.77
N VAL A 43 15.58 16.26 31.22
CA VAL A 43 16.31 15.01 31.37
C VAL A 43 15.73 13.98 30.41
N ALA A 44 16.49 13.61 29.38
CA ALA A 44 16.10 12.60 28.40
C ALA A 44 16.87 11.29 28.60
N GLU A 45 16.20 10.15 28.39
CA GLU A 45 16.85 8.84 28.29
C GLU A 45 17.51 8.68 26.91
N ASN A 46 18.65 7.99 26.88
CA ASN A 46 19.42 7.80 25.65
C ASN A 46 18.76 6.67 24.82
N ASN A 47 18.26 6.97 23.62
CA ASN A 47 17.63 5.98 22.71
C ASN A 47 18.66 5.07 22.01
N GLY A 48 19.63 4.53 22.75
CA GLY A 48 20.53 3.48 22.27
C GLY A 48 20.30 2.21 23.09
N ASP A 49 20.16 1.07 22.42
CA ASP A 49 19.82 -0.27 22.95
C ASP A 49 20.67 -0.80 24.13
N SER A 50 21.62 -0.03 24.66
CA SER A 50 22.51 -0.47 25.74
C SER A 50 22.92 0.61 26.76
N SER A 51 22.22 1.74 26.89
CA SER A 51 22.66 2.85 27.77
C SER A 51 21.52 3.49 28.58
N HIS A 52 21.34 3.07 29.84
CA HIS A 52 20.45 3.71 30.84
C HIS A 52 20.99 5.04 31.41
N PHE A 53 21.77 5.80 30.64
CA PHE A 53 22.29 7.10 31.09
C PHE A 53 21.35 8.23 30.73
N TYR A 54 20.98 9.03 31.72
CA TYR A 54 20.21 10.26 31.57
C TYR A 54 21.10 11.39 31.00
N ARG A 55 20.62 12.08 29.96
CA ARG A 55 21.29 13.26 29.38
C ARG A 55 20.48 14.52 29.66
N TYR A 56 21.14 15.56 30.17
CA TYR A 56 20.55 16.90 30.24
C TYR A 56 20.43 17.48 28.84
N VAL A 57 19.22 17.82 28.43
CA VAL A 57 18.91 18.43 27.13
C VAL A 57 18.54 19.90 27.37
N PRO A 58 19.26 20.87 26.80
CA PRO A 58 18.90 22.28 26.92
C PRO A 58 17.59 22.56 26.16
N LEU A 59 16.63 23.17 26.83
CA LEU A 59 15.35 23.58 26.26
C LEU A 59 15.46 25.00 25.66
N THR A 60 16.39 25.21 24.73
CA THR A 60 16.60 26.50 24.07
C THR A 60 15.36 27.00 23.35
N SER A 61 14.58 26.11 22.76
CA SER A 61 13.30 26.45 22.13
C SER A 61 12.32 27.10 23.11
N ARG A 62 12.28 26.62 24.36
CA ARG A 62 11.44 27.21 25.42
C ARG A 62 11.93 28.59 25.82
N PHE A 63 13.26 28.76 25.95
CA PHE A 63 13.87 30.05 26.27
C PHE A 63 13.61 31.10 25.17
N ILE A 64 13.75 30.73 23.89
CA ILE A 64 13.49 31.63 22.77
C ILE A 64 12.01 32.01 22.74
N ASN A 65 11.11 31.03 22.91
CA ASN A 65 9.66 31.28 22.91
C ASN A 65 9.23 32.22 24.05
N SER A 66 9.84 32.14 25.24
CA SER A 66 9.54 33.06 26.35
C SER A 66 10.07 34.47 26.11
N HIS A 67 11.06 34.64 25.22
CA HIS A 67 11.69 35.92 24.88
C HIS A 67 11.38 36.36 23.44
N ILE A 68 10.26 35.91 22.86
CA ILE A 68 9.90 36.24 21.49
C ILE A 68 9.69 37.74 21.29
N ASP A 69 9.25 38.46 22.32
CA ASP A 69 9.07 39.91 22.27
C ASP A 69 10.42 40.65 22.16
N GLU A 70 11.49 40.11 22.77
CA GLU A 70 12.85 40.64 22.60
C GLU A 70 13.34 40.45 21.15
N LEU A 71 13.01 39.31 20.52
CA LEU A 71 13.28 39.08 19.10
C LEU A 71 12.51 40.07 18.20
N LYS A 72 11.23 40.34 18.53
CA LYS A 72 10.39 41.30 17.79
C LYS A 72 10.88 42.75 17.94
N SER A 73 11.55 43.06 19.03
CA SER A 73 12.11 44.40 19.30
C SER A 73 13.34 44.75 18.46
N LEU A 74 13.94 43.75 17.78
CA LEU A 74 15.19 43.94 17.05
C LEU A 74 15.01 44.81 15.80
N PRO A 75 15.97 45.71 15.48
CA PRO A 75 15.91 46.53 14.28
C PRO A 75 15.81 45.71 12.98
N SER A 76 16.45 44.54 12.93
CA SER A 76 16.43 43.62 11.78
C SER A 76 15.13 42.82 11.63
N TYR A 77 14.27 42.77 12.65
CA TYR A 77 13.07 41.92 12.63
C TYR A 77 12.03 42.38 11.59
N GLY A 78 11.77 43.69 11.52
CA GLY A 78 10.83 44.26 10.55
C GLY A 78 11.21 43.97 9.09
N PRO A 79 12.46 44.25 8.67
CA PRO A 79 12.98 43.88 7.36
C PRO A 79 12.91 42.38 7.07
N ALA A 80 13.30 41.52 8.00
CA ALA A 80 13.22 40.07 7.83
C ALA A 80 11.78 39.58 7.65
N ARG A 81 10.83 40.09 8.45
CA ARG A 81 9.40 39.78 8.30
C ARG A 81 8.87 40.22 6.94
N GLY A 82 9.27 41.40 6.47
CA GLY A 82 8.89 41.90 5.16
C GLY A 82 9.39 41.00 4.03
N ALA A 83 10.67 40.62 4.05
CA ALA A 83 11.28 39.73 3.07
C ALA A 83 10.62 38.34 3.07
N VAL A 84 10.38 37.76 4.24
CA VAL A 84 9.70 36.47 4.37
C VAL A 84 8.28 36.54 3.80
N ALA A 85 7.52 37.58 4.15
CA ALA A 85 6.15 37.77 3.67
C ALA A 85 6.06 37.94 2.14
N SER A 86 7.10 38.46 1.49
CA SER A 86 7.19 38.57 0.03
C SER A 86 7.70 37.30 -0.67
N SER A 87 8.36 36.39 0.06
CA SER A 87 9.13 35.28 -0.53
C SER A 87 8.36 33.96 -0.72
N GLU A 88 7.07 33.88 -0.37
CA GLU A 88 6.23 32.66 -0.41
C GLU A 88 6.75 31.41 0.35
N VAL A 89 7.98 31.44 0.89
CA VAL A 89 8.65 30.33 1.61
C VAL A 89 7.96 29.93 2.93
N ALA A 90 7.24 30.87 3.56
CA ALA A 90 6.73 30.68 4.91
C ALA A 90 5.68 29.56 5.05
N ALA A 91 4.83 29.34 4.04
CA ALA A 91 3.83 28.27 4.07
C ALA A 91 4.47 26.87 3.99
N PRO A 92 5.24 26.55 2.92
CA PRO A 92 5.81 25.21 2.79
C PRO A 92 6.80 24.88 3.92
N TYR A 93 7.52 25.88 4.45
CA TYR A 93 8.41 25.66 5.59
C TYR A 93 7.64 25.21 6.85
N LEU A 94 6.51 25.86 7.18
CA LEU A 94 5.69 25.50 8.34
C LEU A 94 5.00 24.14 8.15
N GLU A 95 4.50 23.85 6.95
CA GLU A 95 3.87 22.56 6.61
C GLU A 95 4.85 21.40 6.77
N SER A 96 6.09 21.56 6.31
CA SER A 96 7.14 20.54 6.45
C SER A 96 7.46 20.18 7.90
N ARG A 97 7.15 21.07 8.84
CA ARG A 97 7.35 20.89 10.29
C ARG A 97 6.08 20.48 11.02
N GLY A 98 4.98 20.22 10.29
CA GLY A 98 3.69 19.85 10.86
C GLY A 98 3.01 20.98 11.65
N LEU A 99 3.38 22.23 11.40
CA LEU A 99 2.83 23.39 12.10
C LEU A 99 1.65 24.00 11.34
N PRO A 100 0.64 24.53 12.04
CA PRO A 100 -0.51 25.17 11.39
C PRO A 100 -0.07 26.43 10.63
N VAL A 101 -0.52 26.58 9.39
CA VAL A 101 -0.19 27.73 8.54
C VAL A 101 -1.22 28.85 8.71
N PRO A 102 -0.85 30.03 9.23
CA PRO A 102 -1.77 31.16 9.31
C PRO A 102 -2.18 31.69 7.92
N SER A 103 -3.45 32.08 7.79
CA SER A 103 -3.99 32.69 6.56
C SER A 103 -3.34 34.05 6.25
N GLU A 104 -3.04 34.84 7.28
CA GLU A 104 -2.46 36.18 7.18
C GLU A 104 -0.95 36.12 6.86
N PRO A 105 -0.46 36.79 5.79
CA PRO A 105 0.92 36.66 5.32
C PRO A 105 1.95 37.16 6.35
N ASN A 106 1.66 38.27 7.02
CA ASN A 106 2.55 38.79 8.07
C ASN A 106 2.63 37.85 9.27
N ARG A 107 1.49 37.25 9.66
CA ARG A 107 1.45 36.32 10.79
C ARG A 107 2.20 35.03 10.45
N ARG A 108 2.02 34.53 9.24
CA ARG A 108 2.77 33.38 8.71
C ARG A 108 4.28 33.62 8.72
N ALA A 109 4.70 34.82 8.30
CA ALA A 109 6.10 35.22 8.35
C ALA A 109 6.66 35.27 9.78
N GLU A 110 5.89 35.80 10.75
CA GLU A 110 6.31 35.82 12.15
C GLU A 110 6.48 34.41 12.73
N GLU A 111 5.54 33.49 12.45
CA GLU A 111 5.64 32.10 12.89
C GLU A 111 6.84 31.39 12.25
N MET A 112 7.04 31.57 10.94
CA MET A 112 8.21 31.00 10.26
C MET A 112 9.53 31.51 10.86
N ILE A 113 9.64 32.82 11.13
CA ILE A 113 10.85 33.41 11.75
C ILE A 113 11.10 32.82 13.13
N ALA A 114 10.06 32.66 13.95
CA ALA A 114 10.19 32.07 15.29
C ALA A 114 10.73 30.64 15.21
N VAL A 115 10.19 29.82 14.30
CA VAL A 115 10.62 28.44 14.08
C VAL A 115 12.04 28.38 13.51
N PHE A 116 12.37 29.25 12.56
CA PHE A 116 13.70 29.35 11.97
C PHE A 116 14.77 29.70 13.02
N ILE A 117 14.57 30.78 13.76
CA ILE A 117 15.48 31.22 14.84
C ILE A 117 15.61 30.12 15.90
N THR A 118 14.51 29.46 16.27
CA THR A 118 14.55 28.35 17.23
C THR A 118 15.42 27.19 16.74
N SER A 119 15.29 26.81 15.47
CA SER A 119 16.06 25.72 14.88
C SER A 119 17.58 25.96 14.83
N LEU A 120 18.01 27.23 14.83
CA LEU A 120 19.44 27.60 14.83
C LEU A 120 20.16 27.30 16.15
N TRP A 121 19.43 27.19 17.26
CA TRP A 121 20.01 26.91 18.59
C TRP A 121 19.35 25.72 19.29
N GLU A 122 18.56 24.93 18.56
CA GLU A 122 18.01 23.69 19.08
C GLU A 122 19.15 22.77 19.54
N GLY A 123 19.09 22.31 20.78
CA GLY A 123 20.07 21.40 21.38
C GLY A 123 21.41 22.04 21.79
N THR A 124 21.59 23.37 21.70
CA THR A 124 22.81 24.04 22.17
C THR A 124 22.65 24.62 23.57
N THR A 125 23.75 24.77 24.31
CA THR A 125 23.75 25.39 25.65
C THR A 125 24.11 26.88 25.61
N GLU A 126 24.50 27.38 24.45
CA GLU A 126 24.94 28.75 24.23
C GLU A 126 24.34 29.30 22.93
N PHE A 127 24.23 30.62 22.86
CA PHE A 127 23.66 31.35 21.70
C PHE A 127 24.74 31.88 20.74
N SER A 128 25.88 31.21 20.63
CA SER A 128 26.90 31.57 19.65
C SER A 128 26.39 31.35 18.22
N LEU A 129 26.75 32.24 17.29
CA LEU A 129 26.36 32.14 15.90
C LEU A 129 27.36 31.27 15.14
N ASP A 130 26.95 30.07 14.75
CA ASP A 130 27.69 29.24 13.79
C ASP A 130 27.22 29.57 12.37
N ILE A 131 28.12 30.19 11.58
CA ILE A 131 27.86 30.55 10.20
C ILE A 131 27.46 29.31 9.38
N SER A 132 28.09 28.15 9.63
CA SER A 132 27.81 26.92 8.89
C SER A 132 26.38 26.45 9.12
N ARG A 133 25.89 26.55 10.36
CA ARG A 133 24.52 26.18 10.73
C ARG A 133 23.49 27.14 10.14
N VAL A 134 23.82 28.44 10.09
CA VAL A 134 22.96 29.44 9.43
C VAL A 134 22.87 29.17 7.93
N GLU A 135 23.99 28.93 7.25
CA GLU A 135 23.99 28.60 5.81
C GLU A 135 23.21 27.29 5.54
N GLN A 136 23.35 26.27 6.39
CA GLN A 136 22.56 25.03 6.28
C GLN A 136 21.06 25.28 6.47
N ALA A 137 20.68 26.11 7.44
CA ALA A 137 19.27 26.43 7.68
C ALA A 137 18.66 27.23 6.52
N LEU A 138 19.43 28.16 5.92
CA LEU A 138 19.01 28.92 4.73
C LEU A 138 18.91 28.02 3.50
N ALA A 139 19.89 27.16 3.26
CA ALA A 139 19.81 26.16 2.19
C ALA A 139 18.57 25.25 2.35
N GLY A 140 18.21 24.91 3.59
CA GLY A 140 16.97 24.21 3.90
C GLY A 140 15.70 24.99 3.52
N LEU A 141 15.69 26.32 3.67
CA LEU A 141 14.54 27.15 3.26
C LEU A 141 14.35 27.21 1.75
N GLU A 142 15.45 27.32 1.00
CA GLU A 142 15.41 27.36 -0.47
C GLU A 142 14.83 26.07 -1.03
N VAL A 143 15.23 24.94 -0.45
CA VAL A 143 14.70 23.62 -0.78
C VAL A 143 13.19 23.52 -0.54
N GLN A 144 12.69 24.11 0.55
CA GLN A 144 11.26 24.18 0.82
C GLN A 144 10.51 25.14 -0.10
N THR A 145 11.22 25.93 -0.89
CA THR A 145 10.65 26.83 -1.90
C THR A 145 10.74 26.22 -3.30
N ARG A 146 11.72 25.34 -3.53
CA ARG A 146 11.89 24.70 -4.83
C ARG A 146 10.66 23.89 -5.20
N ASP A 147 10.24 24.12 -6.43
CA ASP A 147 9.07 23.47 -6.97
C ASP A 147 9.40 22.01 -7.27
N ILE A 148 8.46 21.12 -6.99
CA ILE A 148 8.62 19.71 -7.33
C ILE A 148 8.85 19.50 -8.84
N ARG A 149 8.33 20.42 -9.67
CA ARG A 149 8.51 20.47 -11.13
C ARG A 149 9.95 20.73 -11.57
N GLU A 150 10.85 21.09 -10.65
CA GLU A 150 12.29 21.18 -10.90
C GLU A 150 12.98 19.82 -10.93
N ALA A 151 12.33 18.77 -10.39
CA ALA A 151 12.85 17.41 -10.47
C ALA A 151 12.58 16.81 -11.85
N ASP A 152 13.55 16.06 -12.38
CA ASP A 152 13.42 15.34 -13.66
C ASP A 152 12.76 13.97 -13.50
N VAL A 153 12.75 13.41 -12.28
CA VAL A 153 12.27 12.06 -11.99
C VAL A 153 11.41 12.00 -10.74
N LEU A 154 10.53 11.02 -10.68
CA LEU A 154 9.74 10.65 -9.51
C LEU A 154 10.02 9.20 -9.17
N ILE A 155 10.37 8.93 -7.90
CA ILE A 155 10.58 7.58 -7.38
C ILE A 155 9.45 7.20 -6.42
N CYS A 156 8.96 5.97 -6.47
CA CYS A 156 7.93 5.49 -5.57
C CYS A 156 8.26 4.07 -5.07
N PRO A 157 8.23 3.81 -3.75
CA PRO A 157 8.41 2.46 -3.20
C PRO A 157 7.36 1.49 -3.76
N LEU A 158 7.80 0.31 -4.17
CA LEU A 158 6.91 -0.81 -4.50
C LEU A 158 6.73 -1.70 -3.27
N ILE A 159 5.49 -1.94 -2.91
CA ILE A 159 5.10 -2.74 -1.75
C ILE A 159 4.71 -4.15 -2.23
N GLY A 160 5.23 -5.18 -1.57
CA GLY A 160 5.02 -6.58 -1.94
C GLY A 160 5.80 -7.04 -3.19
N PHE A 161 6.68 -6.23 -3.75
CA PHE A 161 7.39 -6.54 -4.99
C PHE A 161 8.79 -7.12 -4.75
N GLU A 162 9.14 -8.15 -5.52
CA GLU A 162 10.46 -8.74 -5.60
C GLU A 162 10.83 -9.00 -7.06
N MET A 163 12.11 -8.92 -7.40
CA MET A 163 12.59 -9.31 -8.73
C MET A 163 14.00 -9.92 -8.67
N THR A 164 14.35 -10.68 -9.69
CA THR A 164 15.72 -11.21 -9.85
C THR A 164 16.73 -10.18 -10.37
N PRO A 165 16.43 -9.40 -11.44
CA PRO A 165 17.35 -8.36 -11.92
C PRO A 165 17.45 -7.18 -10.95
N THR A 166 18.57 -6.46 -10.98
CA THR A 166 18.76 -5.23 -10.17
C THR A 166 18.00 -4.03 -10.74
N GLU A 167 17.75 -4.03 -12.05
CA GLU A 167 17.07 -2.97 -12.78
C GLU A 167 16.34 -3.54 -13.99
N VAL A 168 15.12 -3.06 -14.23
CA VAL A 168 14.30 -3.40 -15.40
C VAL A 168 13.74 -2.11 -15.98
N THR A 169 13.88 -1.92 -17.30
CA THR A 169 13.21 -0.84 -18.02
C THR A 169 11.93 -1.35 -18.65
N LEU A 170 10.83 -0.64 -18.40
CA LEU A 170 9.51 -0.95 -18.91
C LEU A 170 9.05 0.12 -19.90
N GLY A 171 7.97 -0.18 -20.63
CA GLY A 171 7.29 0.76 -21.50
C GLY A 171 6.80 2.00 -20.76
N ASN A 172 6.42 3.04 -21.51
CA ASN A 172 5.91 4.31 -20.98
C ASN A 172 6.89 5.11 -20.09
N GLY A 173 8.20 4.88 -20.25
CA GLY A 173 9.24 5.62 -19.52
C GLY A 173 9.35 5.24 -18.05
N ILE A 174 8.95 4.02 -17.70
CA ILE A 174 8.99 3.50 -16.33
C ILE A 174 10.19 2.57 -16.17
N ARG A 175 10.83 2.64 -15.01
CA ARG A 175 11.95 1.77 -14.66
C ARG A 175 11.78 1.26 -13.24
N ILE A 176 11.99 -0.02 -13.02
CA ILE A 176 12.00 -0.60 -11.67
C ILE A 176 13.45 -0.85 -11.29
N VAL A 177 13.86 -0.36 -10.13
CA VAL A 177 15.24 -0.46 -9.64
C VAL A 177 15.26 -0.95 -8.20
N GLN A 178 16.31 -1.69 -7.85
CA GLN A 178 16.61 -2.01 -6.46
C GLN A 178 16.99 -0.73 -5.68
N ALA A 179 16.51 -0.60 -4.44
CA ALA A 179 16.73 0.59 -3.62
C ALA A 179 18.22 0.91 -3.42
N ASP A 180 19.08 -0.09 -3.30
CA ASP A 180 20.53 0.09 -3.11
C ASP A 180 21.25 0.66 -4.35
N SER A 181 20.58 0.68 -5.51
CA SER A 181 21.16 1.16 -6.78
C SER A 181 20.94 2.64 -7.04
N ILE A 182 20.05 3.29 -6.28
CA ILE A 182 19.75 4.72 -6.41
C ILE A 182 19.82 5.42 -5.07
N GLU A 183 20.14 6.71 -5.09
CA GLU A 183 20.00 7.53 -3.89
C GLU A 183 18.51 7.80 -3.66
N ALA A 184 18.04 7.56 -2.44
CA ALA A 184 16.65 7.74 -2.02
C ALA A 184 16.61 8.20 -0.55
N PRO A 185 15.58 8.94 -0.12
CA PRO A 185 15.50 9.38 1.27
C PRO A 185 15.23 8.18 2.17
N ILE A 186 15.73 8.22 3.42
CA ILE A 186 15.64 7.10 4.37
C ILE A 186 14.19 6.64 4.52
N GLU A 187 13.24 7.58 4.61
CA GLU A 187 11.80 7.32 4.67
C GLU A 187 11.25 6.47 3.51
N ALA A 188 11.81 6.56 2.31
CA ALA A 188 11.40 5.74 1.17
C ALA A 188 11.93 4.30 1.30
N THR A 189 13.00 4.10 2.06
CA THR A 189 13.64 2.80 2.28
C THR A 189 13.16 2.10 3.55
N LEU A 190 12.41 2.79 4.42
CA LEU A 190 11.90 2.22 5.67
C LEU A 190 10.97 1.02 5.38
N SER A 191 11.03 0.04 6.28
CA SER A 191 10.17 -1.15 6.22
C SER A 191 8.85 -0.95 6.98
N GLU A 192 8.75 0.07 7.82
CA GLU A 192 7.58 0.36 8.65
C GLU A 192 6.35 0.67 7.79
N GLY A 193 5.21 0.02 8.08
CA GLY A 193 3.98 0.17 7.30
C GLY A 193 3.98 -0.48 5.91
N THR A 194 5.08 -1.13 5.50
CA THR A 194 5.20 -1.78 4.18
C THR A 194 4.99 -3.28 4.19
N GLY A 195 4.81 -3.89 5.37
CA GLY A 195 4.72 -5.35 5.52
C GLY A 195 6.02 -6.10 5.24
N ARG A 196 7.12 -5.38 5.03
CA ARG A 196 8.46 -5.90 4.73
C ARG A 196 9.28 -6.06 6.01
N SER A 197 10.15 -7.06 6.04
CA SER A 197 11.17 -7.19 7.10
C SER A 197 12.38 -6.30 6.81
N ALA A 198 13.08 -5.82 7.84
CA ALA A 198 14.19 -4.87 7.65
C ALA A 198 15.35 -5.36 6.75
N TRP A 199 15.52 -6.69 6.61
CA TRP A 199 16.55 -7.30 5.75
C TRP A 199 16.10 -7.55 4.30
N GLN A 200 14.81 -7.41 3.99
CA GLN A 200 14.31 -7.60 2.62
C GLN A 200 14.61 -6.37 1.77
N THR A 201 15.08 -6.61 0.55
CA THR A 201 15.40 -5.57 -0.44
C THR A 201 14.17 -4.74 -0.79
N ALA A 202 14.31 -3.41 -0.82
CA ALA A 202 13.30 -2.50 -1.36
C ALA A 202 13.47 -2.33 -2.87
N TYR A 203 12.37 -2.07 -3.56
CA TYR A 203 12.36 -1.72 -4.97
C TYR A 203 11.61 -0.42 -5.18
N PHE A 204 12.07 0.39 -6.14
CA PHE A 204 11.46 1.64 -6.53
C PHE A 204 10.98 1.57 -7.97
N ALA A 205 9.77 2.06 -8.22
CA ALA A 205 9.34 2.45 -9.54
C ALA A 205 9.75 3.90 -9.80
N VAL A 206 10.45 4.12 -10.89
CA VAL A 206 11.00 5.41 -11.32
C VAL A 206 10.31 5.80 -12.63
N THR A 207 9.80 7.02 -12.70
CA THR A 207 9.24 7.61 -13.93
C THR A 207 9.79 9.02 -14.10
N ASP A 208 9.85 9.47 -15.34
CA ASP A 208 10.14 10.88 -15.62
C ASP A 208 9.05 11.79 -15.03
N LEU A 209 9.46 12.96 -14.55
CA LEU A 209 8.57 14.02 -14.07
C LEU A 209 8.59 15.17 -15.07
N GLU A 210 7.44 15.50 -15.62
CA GLU A 210 7.30 16.62 -16.54
C GLU A 210 7.24 17.94 -15.77
N SER A 211 7.93 18.98 -16.24
CA SER A 211 7.88 20.33 -15.63
C SER A 211 6.54 21.06 -15.81
N SER A 212 5.51 20.39 -16.32
CA SER A 212 4.17 20.95 -16.51
C SER A 212 3.41 20.99 -15.17
N GLU A 213 2.36 21.82 -15.08
CA GLU A 213 1.52 21.92 -13.86
C GLU A 213 0.87 20.57 -13.50
N SER A 214 0.46 19.80 -14.52
CA SER A 214 -0.11 18.45 -14.35
C SER A 214 0.93 17.33 -14.28
N GLY A 215 2.23 17.65 -14.38
CA GLY A 215 3.31 16.68 -14.44
C GLY A 215 3.32 15.67 -13.28
N PRO A 216 3.23 16.12 -12.02
CA PRO A 216 3.11 15.24 -10.86
C PRO A 216 1.94 14.26 -10.96
N ARG A 217 0.76 14.75 -11.37
CA ARG A 217 -0.44 13.92 -11.52
C ARG A 217 -0.26 12.87 -12.62
N HIS A 218 0.27 13.28 -13.77
CA HIS A 218 0.55 12.35 -14.88
C HIS A 218 1.60 11.29 -14.50
N ALA A 219 2.62 11.65 -13.72
CA ALA A 219 3.62 10.70 -13.23
C ALA A 219 2.97 9.67 -12.28
N VAL A 220 2.11 10.09 -11.35
CA VAL A 220 1.35 9.18 -10.48
C VAL A 220 0.38 8.32 -11.29
N ASP A 221 -0.29 8.87 -12.31
CA ASP A 221 -1.16 8.12 -13.20
C ASP A 221 -0.38 7.04 -13.99
N ARG A 222 0.84 7.34 -14.44
CA ARG A 222 1.75 6.34 -15.05
C ARG A 222 2.12 5.22 -14.09
N LEU A 223 2.48 5.55 -12.85
CA LEU A 223 2.78 4.56 -11.81
C LEU A 223 1.56 3.69 -11.46
N ASN A 224 0.36 4.28 -11.41
CA ASN A 224 -0.88 3.52 -11.26
C ASN A 224 -1.14 2.61 -12.47
N GLY A 225 -0.81 3.06 -13.68
CA GLY A 225 -0.81 2.24 -14.90
C GLY A 225 0.12 1.03 -14.79
N LEU A 226 1.31 1.20 -14.22
CA LEU A 226 2.24 0.10 -13.94
C LEU A 226 1.63 -0.94 -13.00
N ILE A 227 1.06 -0.50 -11.86
CA ILE A 227 0.45 -1.45 -10.90
C ILE A 227 -0.71 -2.21 -11.55
N ARG A 228 -1.51 -1.53 -12.36
CA ARG A 228 -2.58 -2.18 -13.14
C ARG A 228 -2.01 -3.26 -14.06
N ALA A 229 -0.94 -2.97 -14.78
CA ALA A 229 -0.29 -3.92 -15.68
C ALA A 229 0.30 -5.12 -14.93
N LEU A 230 1.04 -4.89 -13.83
CA LEU A 230 1.63 -5.95 -13.01
C LEU A 230 0.56 -6.90 -12.45
N ARG A 231 -0.51 -6.32 -11.88
CA ARG A 231 -1.65 -7.09 -11.38
C ARG A 231 -2.37 -7.81 -12.52
N LEU A 232 -2.55 -7.22 -13.71
CA LEU A 232 -3.18 -7.94 -14.82
C LEU A 232 -2.30 -9.04 -15.43
N TYR A 233 -0.98 -8.91 -15.33
CA TYR A 233 -0.06 -9.85 -15.97
C TYR A 233 -0.11 -11.25 -15.33
N LYS A 234 -0.06 -11.33 -14.00
CA LYS A 234 -0.09 -12.58 -13.23
C LYS A 234 -0.52 -12.39 -11.77
N GLU A 235 -0.68 -13.50 -11.07
CA GLU A 235 -0.94 -13.52 -9.64
C GLU A 235 0.20 -12.91 -8.82
N GLY A 236 -0.18 -12.31 -7.68
CA GLY A 236 0.75 -11.71 -6.74
C GLY A 236 0.19 -10.43 -6.14
N SER A 237 0.80 -9.99 -5.04
CA SER A 237 0.43 -8.74 -4.39
C SER A 237 1.47 -7.66 -4.66
N VAL A 238 1.04 -6.57 -5.30
CA VAL A 238 1.88 -5.41 -5.56
C VAL A 238 1.08 -4.12 -5.42
N GLY A 239 1.71 -3.07 -4.89
CA GLY A 239 1.14 -1.75 -4.77
C GLY A 239 2.21 -0.66 -4.69
N LEU A 240 1.78 0.60 -4.73
CA LEU A 240 2.64 1.75 -4.49
C LEU A 240 2.68 2.06 -2.99
N GLY A 241 3.81 2.60 -2.52
CA GLY A 241 3.89 3.22 -1.21
C GLY A 241 2.98 4.46 -1.12
N PRO A 242 2.62 4.91 0.10
CA PRO A 242 1.71 6.04 0.31
C PRO A 242 2.28 7.37 -0.22
N PHE A 243 3.62 7.45 -0.34
CA PHE A 243 4.33 8.62 -0.84
C PHE A 243 5.28 8.24 -1.97
N ALA A 244 5.32 9.10 -2.98
CA ALA A 244 6.39 9.16 -3.98
C ALA A 244 7.31 10.34 -3.67
N PHE A 245 8.56 10.27 -4.12
CA PHE A 245 9.62 11.20 -3.78
C PHE A 245 10.25 11.77 -5.05
N ALA A 246 10.40 13.07 -5.11
CA ALA A 246 11.06 13.77 -6.20
C ALA A 246 12.36 14.42 -5.66
N PRO A 247 13.53 14.19 -6.28
CA PRO A 247 14.79 14.79 -5.85
C PRO A 247 14.81 16.25 -6.28
N VAL A 248 14.79 17.15 -5.30
CA VAL A 248 14.81 18.59 -5.51
C VAL A 248 16.13 19.14 -4.96
N GLY A 249 17.24 18.76 -5.60
CA GLY A 249 18.62 19.08 -5.20
C GLY A 249 19.45 17.86 -4.77
N GLU A 250 20.68 18.08 -4.31
CA GLU A 250 21.66 17.00 -4.05
C GLU A 250 21.31 16.12 -2.84
N SER A 251 20.47 16.57 -1.90
CA SER A 251 20.16 15.79 -0.68
C SER A 251 18.72 15.96 -0.19
N ASN A 252 17.84 16.53 -1.03
CA ASN A 252 16.52 16.94 -0.60
C ASN A 252 15.43 16.36 -1.48
N TRP A 253 14.35 15.91 -0.84
CA TRP A 253 13.29 15.16 -1.47
C TRP A 253 11.94 15.80 -1.15
N ARG A 254 11.11 16.00 -2.17
CA ARG A 254 9.72 16.39 -2.01
C ARG A 254 8.83 15.16 -2.03
N ARG A 255 7.85 15.13 -1.13
CA ARG A 255 6.85 14.06 -1.06
C ARG A 255 5.62 14.39 -1.90
N ILE A 256 5.09 13.38 -2.58
CA ILE A 256 3.80 13.41 -3.28
C ILE A 256 2.96 12.28 -2.73
N GLU A 257 1.73 12.56 -2.33
CA GLU A 257 0.77 11.50 -2.00
C GLU A 257 0.40 10.73 -3.27
N THR A 258 0.55 9.41 -3.21
CA THR A 258 0.11 8.54 -4.32
C THR A 258 -1.38 8.25 -4.25
N ALA A 259 -2.00 8.48 -3.09
CA ALA A 259 -3.41 8.21 -2.78
C ALA A 259 -3.84 6.75 -3.08
N VAL A 260 -2.93 5.79 -2.89
CA VAL A 260 -3.16 4.36 -3.13
C VAL A 260 -3.36 3.61 -1.81
N SER A 261 -4.31 2.67 -1.80
CA SER A 261 -4.48 1.72 -0.71
C SER A 261 -3.28 0.77 -0.62
N PRO A 262 -2.87 0.35 0.59
CA PRO A 262 -1.84 -0.67 0.71
C PRO A 262 -2.29 -1.96 -0.01
N PRO A 263 -1.38 -2.67 -0.69
CA PRO A 263 -1.75 -3.93 -1.32
C PRO A 263 -2.01 -4.99 -0.25
N ARG A 264 -2.75 -6.05 -0.62
CA ARG A 264 -2.97 -7.19 0.28
C ARG A 264 -1.65 -7.83 0.73
N PRO A 265 -1.59 -8.54 1.87
CA PRO A 265 -0.40 -9.31 2.22
C PRO A 265 -0.05 -10.34 1.13
N GLY A 266 1.22 -10.41 0.77
CA GLY A 266 1.72 -11.32 -0.26
C GLY A 266 2.92 -10.75 -0.99
N SER A 267 3.47 -11.53 -1.92
CA SER A 267 4.56 -11.09 -2.79
C SER A 267 4.18 -11.20 -4.26
N TYR A 268 4.81 -10.36 -5.07
CA TYR A 268 4.83 -10.38 -6.51
C TYR A 268 6.28 -10.54 -6.95
N PHE A 269 6.59 -11.60 -7.69
CA PHE A 269 7.96 -11.90 -8.10
C PHE A 269 8.12 -11.73 -9.61
N LEU A 270 8.95 -10.80 -10.08
CA LEU A 270 9.21 -10.61 -11.51
C LEU A 270 10.55 -11.24 -11.92
N ILE A 271 10.55 -12.06 -12.97
CA ILE A 271 11.77 -12.62 -13.57
C ILE A 271 12.11 -11.93 -14.90
N GLU A 272 13.39 -11.96 -15.27
CA GLU A 272 13.89 -11.28 -16.47
C GLU A 272 13.19 -11.74 -17.77
N SER A 273 12.87 -13.02 -17.89
CA SER A 273 12.18 -13.55 -19.08
C SER A 273 10.73 -13.09 -19.26
N GLU A 274 10.12 -12.48 -18.24
CA GLU A 274 8.74 -11.98 -18.29
C GLU A 274 8.65 -10.51 -18.76
N VAL A 275 9.77 -9.79 -18.78
CA VAL A 275 9.81 -8.34 -19.03
C VAL A 275 9.26 -7.98 -20.41
N ASP A 276 9.60 -8.77 -21.44
CA ASP A 276 9.16 -8.49 -22.81
C ASP A 276 7.64 -8.64 -22.97
N HIS A 277 7.05 -9.70 -22.41
CA HIS A 277 5.60 -9.91 -22.43
C HIS A 277 4.86 -8.87 -21.57
N LEU A 278 5.43 -8.46 -20.44
CA LEU A 278 4.87 -7.37 -19.64
C LEU A 278 4.87 -6.05 -20.42
N ASN A 279 5.94 -5.76 -21.17
CA ASN A 279 6.03 -4.58 -22.03
C ASN A 279 5.01 -4.57 -23.16
N GLU A 280 4.73 -5.74 -23.75
CA GLU A 280 3.64 -5.90 -24.72
C GLU A 280 2.28 -5.54 -24.08
N LEU A 281 2.01 -6.07 -22.88
CA LEU A 281 0.78 -5.77 -22.14
C LEU A 281 0.65 -4.26 -21.81
N ILE A 282 1.71 -3.64 -21.31
CA ILE A 282 1.75 -2.19 -21.01
C ILE A 282 1.46 -1.37 -22.28
N SER A 283 2.06 -1.77 -23.41
CA SER A 283 1.85 -1.11 -24.70
C SER A 283 0.42 -1.25 -25.21
N CYS A 284 -0.23 -2.38 -24.94
CA CYS A 284 -1.64 -2.60 -25.30
C CYS A 284 -2.61 -1.85 -24.37
N LEU A 285 -2.33 -1.78 -23.06
CA LEU A 285 -3.12 -0.98 -22.11
C LEU A 285 -3.10 0.52 -22.44
N ALA A 286 -2.04 1.02 -23.06
CA ALA A 286 -1.92 2.41 -23.47
C ALA A 286 -2.76 2.76 -24.72
N LYS A 287 -3.28 1.77 -25.47
CA LYS A 287 -4.09 2.00 -26.66
C LYS A 287 -5.55 2.26 -26.27
N GLU A 288 -6.16 3.29 -26.83
CA GLU A 288 -7.60 3.53 -26.68
C GLU A 288 -8.40 2.40 -27.36
N SER A 289 -9.33 1.80 -26.62
CA SER A 289 -10.24 0.76 -27.13
C SER A 289 -11.61 1.36 -27.46
N PRO A 290 -12.27 0.96 -28.57
CA PRO A 290 -13.63 1.41 -28.88
C PRO A 290 -14.69 0.95 -27.88
N ALA A 291 -14.39 -0.05 -27.03
CA ALA A 291 -15.22 -0.48 -25.90
C ALA A 291 -14.72 0.10 -24.55
N ALA A 292 -13.99 1.24 -24.59
CA ALA A 292 -13.26 1.83 -23.47
C ALA A 292 -14.08 1.87 -22.19
N ASP A 293 -15.30 2.41 -22.19
CA ASP A 293 -16.05 2.67 -20.96
C ASP A 293 -16.34 1.40 -20.15
N ARG A 294 -16.72 0.29 -20.81
CA ARG A 294 -17.02 -0.98 -20.12
C ARG A 294 -15.74 -1.68 -19.67
N MET A 295 -14.73 -1.70 -20.54
CA MET A 295 -13.45 -2.35 -20.25
C MET A 295 -12.70 -1.60 -19.14
N GLU A 296 -12.72 -0.28 -19.15
CA GLU A 296 -12.15 0.56 -18.10
C GLU A 296 -12.89 0.33 -16.77
N TYR A 297 -14.23 0.25 -16.80
CA TYR A 297 -14.99 -0.09 -15.61
C TYR A 297 -14.62 -1.49 -15.08
N ALA A 298 -14.52 -2.50 -15.95
CA ALA A 298 -14.13 -3.85 -15.57
C ALA A 298 -12.73 -3.90 -14.96
N GLN A 299 -11.74 -3.26 -15.60
CA GLN A 299 -10.39 -3.15 -15.06
C GLN A 299 -10.37 -2.44 -13.70
N LYS A 300 -11.14 -1.36 -13.54
CA LYS A 300 -11.24 -0.64 -12.27
C LYS A 300 -11.83 -1.50 -11.16
N ARG A 301 -12.91 -2.25 -11.43
CA ARG A 301 -13.48 -3.20 -10.46
C ARG A 301 -12.48 -4.30 -10.11
N PHE A 302 -11.76 -4.83 -11.09
CA PHE A 302 -10.70 -5.81 -10.84
C PHE A 302 -9.62 -5.24 -9.89
N GLN A 303 -9.17 -4.00 -10.07
CA GLN A 303 -8.22 -3.36 -9.17
C GLN A 303 -8.74 -3.26 -7.73
N TYR A 304 -10.02 -2.86 -7.56
CA TYR A 304 -10.63 -2.80 -6.23
C TYR A 304 -10.70 -4.15 -5.55
N GLY A 305 -10.94 -5.23 -6.30
CA GLY A 305 -10.88 -6.60 -5.78
C GLY A 305 -9.48 -6.96 -5.27
N CYS A 306 -8.44 -6.62 -6.03
CA CYS A 306 -7.05 -6.85 -5.63
C CYS A 306 -6.57 -6.02 -4.42
N GLU A 307 -7.25 -4.91 -4.12
CA GLU A 307 -6.97 -4.05 -2.96
C GLU A 307 -7.65 -4.52 -1.68
N ARG A 308 -8.58 -5.48 -1.75
CA ARG A 308 -9.21 -6.05 -0.56
C ARG A 308 -8.21 -6.91 0.21
N GLU A 309 -8.28 -6.83 1.54
CA GLU A 309 -7.42 -7.60 2.43
C GLU A 309 -7.73 -9.11 2.35
N ASN A 310 -9.03 -9.46 2.31
CA ASN A 310 -9.50 -10.83 2.15
C ASN A 310 -9.96 -11.06 0.69
N PRO A 311 -9.49 -12.13 0.01
CA PRO A 311 -9.96 -12.50 -1.33
C PRO A 311 -11.48 -12.63 -1.44
N VAL A 312 -12.15 -13.11 -0.37
CA VAL A 312 -13.62 -13.26 -0.35
C VAL A 312 -14.32 -11.90 -0.45
N ASP A 313 -13.79 -10.86 0.17
CA ASP A 313 -14.33 -9.49 0.06
C ASP A 313 -14.14 -8.92 -1.36
N GLY A 314 -13.11 -9.38 -2.07
CA GLY A 314 -12.84 -9.03 -3.47
C GLY A 314 -13.74 -9.75 -4.48
N LEU A 315 -14.46 -10.80 -4.06
CA LEU A 315 -15.27 -11.62 -4.97
C LEU A 315 -16.30 -10.80 -5.75
N SER A 316 -17.06 -9.94 -5.06
CA SER A 316 -18.07 -9.08 -5.71
C SER A 316 -17.43 -8.12 -6.72
N ASP A 317 -16.24 -7.59 -6.42
CA ASP A 317 -15.48 -6.73 -7.30
C ASP A 317 -15.05 -7.48 -8.58
N HIS A 318 -14.57 -8.71 -8.45
CA HIS A 318 -14.19 -9.56 -9.59
C HIS A 318 -15.39 -10.02 -10.43
N LEU A 319 -16.50 -10.42 -9.81
CA LEU A 319 -17.72 -10.79 -10.54
C LEU A 319 -18.34 -9.58 -11.26
N LEU A 320 -18.28 -8.37 -10.68
CA LEU A 320 -18.69 -7.15 -11.37
C LEU A 320 -17.78 -6.82 -12.55
N ALA A 321 -16.48 -7.11 -12.46
CA ALA A 321 -15.57 -7.00 -13.60
C ALA A 321 -15.95 -7.98 -14.72
N ILE A 322 -16.24 -9.25 -14.39
CA ILE A 322 -16.72 -10.26 -15.35
C ILE A 322 -18.03 -9.79 -15.99
N ARG A 323 -19.02 -9.37 -15.20
CA ARG A 323 -20.31 -8.86 -15.69
C ARG A 323 -20.17 -7.64 -16.59
N ALA A 324 -19.24 -6.74 -16.29
CA ALA A 324 -18.99 -5.57 -17.12
C ALA A 324 -18.29 -5.94 -18.44
N SER A 325 -17.32 -6.86 -18.38
CA SER A 325 -16.58 -7.35 -19.55
C SER A 325 -17.46 -8.16 -20.51
N LEU A 326 -18.42 -8.93 -19.97
CA LEU A 326 -19.41 -9.73 -20.70
C LEU A 326 -20.79 -9.06 -20.75
N GLY A 327 -20.87 -7.77 -20.40
CA GLY A 327 -22.12 -7.03 -20.37
C GLY A 327 -22.56 -6.68 -21.78
N GLY A 328 -23.79 -7.04 -22.16
CA GLY A 328 -24.38 -6.77 -23.47
C GLY A 328 -25.24 -7.95 -23.97
N GLU A 329 -26.16 -7.68 -24.89
CA GLU A 329 -26.83 -8.76 -25.64
C GLU A 329 -25.78 -9.44 -26.52
N GLY A 330 -25.59 -10.74 -26.28
CA GLY A 330 -24.85 -11.58 -27.20
C GLY A 330 -25.74 -12.03 -28.36
N VAL A 331 -25.17 -12.75 -29.31
CA VAL A 331 -25.89 -13.41 -30.41
C VAL A 331 -26.81 -14.51 -29.88
N ILE A 332 -26.45 -15.11 -28.74
CA ILE A 332 -27.19 -16.18 -28.07
C ILE A 332 -27.59 -15.71 -26.67
N ASP A 333 -28.76 -16.15 -26.18
CA ASP A 333 -29.17 -15.92 -24.79
C ASP A 333 -28.44 -16.91 -23.84
N ALA A 334 -27.11 -16.93 -23.92
CA ALA A 334 -26.27 -17.80 -23.11
C ALA A 334 -26.04 -17.18 -21.72
N PRO A 335 -26.20 -17.96 -20.64
CA PRO A 335 -26.08 -17.43 -19.29
C PRO A 335 -24.62 -17.04 -18.99
N LEU A 336 -24.42 -16.14 -18.03
CA LEU A 336 -23.13 -15.51 -17.77
C LEU A 336 -22.05 -16.53 -17.43
N GLU A 337 -22.40 -17.56 -16.68
CA GLU A 337 -21.53 -18.63 -16.19
C GLU A 337 -20.98 -19.44 -17.36
N ALA A 338 -21.82 -19.71 -18.36
CA ALA A 338 -21.43 -20.42 -19.58
C ALA A 338 -20.46 -19.57 -20.43
N ARG A 339 -20.77 -18.27 -20.60
CA ARG A 339 -19.90 -17.36 -21.36
C ARG A 339 -18.55 -17.13 -20.68
N ALA A 340 -18.55 -16.95 -19.36
CA ALA A 340 -17.33 -16.80 -18.58
C ALA A 340 -16.48 -18.08 -18.64
N ALA A 341 -17.08 -19.26 -18.41
CA ALA A 341 -16.37 -20.54 -18.48
C ALA A 341 -15.74 -20.77 -19.87
N ALA A 342 -16.47 -20.47 -20.94
CA ALA A 342 -15.97 -20.60 -22.31
C ALA A 342 -14.70 -19.77 -22.57
N LEU A 343 -14.61 -18.55 -22.01
CA LEU A 343 -13.41 -17.71 -22.14
C LEU A 343 -12.29 -18.13 -21.18
N ILE A 344 -12.60 -18.68 -20.01
CA ILE A 344 -11.57 -19.10 -19.04
C ILE A 344 -10.79 -20.31 -19.56
N THR A 345 -11.50 -21.27 -20.16
CA THR A 345 -10.93 -22.56 -20.54
C THR A 345 -10.66 -22.67 -22.04
N GLY A 346 -11.24 -21.78 -22.85
CA GLY A 346 -11.32 -21.94 -24.30
C GLY A 346 -12.16 -23.15 -24.74
N ASN A 347 -12.92 -23.76 -23.81
CA ASN A 347 -13.65 -25.00 -24.03
C ASN A 347 -15.02 -24.96 -23.34
N ALA A 348 -16.09 -24.97 -24.13
CA ALA A 348 -17.47 -24.96 -23.63
C ALA A 348 -17.86 -26.20 -22.81
N ASP A 349 -17.18 -27.33 -23.03
CA ASP A 349 -17.52 -28.61 -22.40
C ASP A 349 -16.97 -28.74 -20.97
N ASP A 350 -16.18 -27.77 -20.50
CA ASP A 350 -15.71 -27.76 -19.12
C ASP A 350 -16.82 -27.37 -18.14
N LEU A 351 -17.67 -28.34 -17.85
CA LEU A 351 -18.76 -28.24 -16.88
C LEU A 351 -18.27 -27.84 -15.49
N ARG A 352 -17.05 -28.22 -15.10
CA ARG A 352 -16.51 -27.88 -13.77
C ARG A 352 -16.24 -26.39 -13.63
N SER A 353 -15.69 -25.75 -14.67
CA SER A 353 -15.46 -24.31 -14.65
C SER A 353 -16.79 -23.55 -14.67
N ARG A 354 -17.80 -24.02 -15.41
CA ARG A 354 -19.15 -23.46 -15.36
C ARG A 354 -19.77 -23.57 -13.96
N GLU A 355 -19.72 -24.76 -13.36
CA GLU A 355 -20.19 -25.00 -11.98
C GLU A 355 -19.49 -24.10 -10.96
N ARG A 356 -18.17 -23.87 -11.09
CA ARG A 356 -17.45 -22.95 -10.19
C ARG A 356 -17.88 -21.50 -10.32
N VAL A 357 -18.18 -21.01 -11.53
CA VAL A 357 -18.72 -19.65 -11.69
C VAL A 357 -20.12 -19.56 -11.09
N GLU A 358 -20.95 -20.59 -11.23
CA GLU A 358 -22.27 -20.68 -10.60
C GLU A 358 -22.16 -20.64 -9.06
N LEU A 359 -21.27 -21.45 -8.47
CA LEU A 359 -20.96 -21.42 -7.04
C LEU A 359 -20.44 -20.06 -6.57
N ALA A 360 -19.65 -19.36 -7.39
CA ALA A 360 -19.16 -18.02 -7.06
C ALA A 360 -20.28 -16.97 -7.01
N LEU A 361 -21.27 -17.07 -7.90
CA LEU A 361 -22.44 -16.19 -7.91
C LEU A 361 -23.34 -16.45 -6.70
N ASP A 362 -23.54 -17.72 -6.34
CA ASP A 362 -24.27 -18.09 -5.13
C ASP A 362 -23.56 -17.58 -3.87
N LEU A 363 -22.22 -17.72 -3.82
CA LEU A 363 -21.40 -17.20 -2.72
C LEU A 363 -21.52 -15.67 -2.60
N GLU A 364 -21.45 -14.94 -3.71
CA GLU A 364 -21.67 -13.48 -3.70
C GLU A 364 -23.05 -13.12 -3.15
N GLN A 365 -24.10 -13.83 -3.56
CA GLN A 365 -25.45 -13.58 -3.07
C GLN A 365 -25.57 -13.81 -1.56
N THR A 366 -24.89 -14.83 -1.02
CA THR A 366 -24.84 -15.08 0.43
C THR A 366 -24.09 -13.98 1.19
N LEU A 367 -22.96 -13.50 0.66
CA LEU A 367 -22.20 -12.39 1.23
C LEU A 367 -23.02 -11.09 1.23
N ILE A 368 -23.77 -10.80 0.15
CA ILE A 368 -24.67 -9.64 0.07
C ILE A 368 -25.78 -9.71 1.12
N ASN A 369 -26.27 -10.91 1.44
CA ASN A 369 -27.25 -11.13 2.49
C ASN A 369 -26.65 -11.00 3.91
N GLY A 370 -25.33 -10.83 4.03
CA GLY A 370 -24.61 -10.71 5.29
C GLY A 370 -24.26 -12.05 5.94
N GLU A 371 -24.34 -13.14 5.19
CA GLU A 371 -23.94 -14.48 5.65
C GLU A 371 -22.46 -14.70 5.35
N ASP A 372 -21.70 -15.19 6.34
CA ASP A 372 -20.29 -15.54 6.19
C ASP A 372 -20.16 -17.06 6.01
N LEU A 373 -19.93 -17.49 4.76
CA LEU A 373 -19.75 -18.89 4.40
C LEU A 373 -18.27 -19.20 4.22
N THR A 374 -17.79 -20.19 4.96
CA THR A 374 -16.42 -20.72 4.81
C THR A 374 -16.27 -21.68 3.63
N SER A 375 -17.37 -22.27 3.16
CA SER A 375 -17.41 -23.19 2.04
C SER A 375 -18.77 -23.19 1.35
N ILE A 376 -18.78 -23.53 0.05
CA ILE A 376 -19.98 -23.69 -0.77
C ILE A 376 -19.71 -24.78 -1.81
N GLY A 377 -20.71 -25.65 -2.07
CA GLY A 377 -20.55 -26.75 -3.03
C GLY A 377 -19.45 -27.77 -2.69
N GLY A 378 -18.93 -27.78 -1.45
CA GLY A 378 -17.80 -28.63 -1.05
C GLY A 378 -16.41 -28.04 -1.29
N GLU A 379 -16.31 -26.84 -1.88
CA GLU A 379 -15.06 -26.09 -2.04
C GLU A 379 -14.99 -24.93 -1.03
N SER A 380 -13.78 -24.46 -0.68
CA SER A 380 -13.64 -23.33 0.25
C SER A 380 -13.98 -22.00 -0.43
N ALA A 381 -14.59 -21.08 0.30
CA ALA A 381 -14.96 -19.77 -0.23
C ALA A 381 -13.74 -18.97 -0.70
N THR A 382 -12.63 -19.05 0.05
CA THR A 382 -11.36 -18.42 -0.32
C THR A 382 -10.77 -19.01 -1.61
N TYR A 383 -10.89 -20.32 -1.81
CA TYR A 383 -10.42 -20.98 -3.04
C TYR A 383 -11.23 -20.52 -4.26
N ILE A 384 -12.56 -20.49 -4.15
CA ILE A 384 -13.43 -20.00 -5.22
C ILE A 384 -13.11 -18.53 -5.53
N ALA A 385 -12.97 -17.68 -4.52
CA ALA A 385 -12.64 -16.27 -4.71
C ALA A 385 -11.29 -16.07 -5.42
N ALA A 386 -10.24 -16.81 -5.01
CA ALA A 386 -8.94 -16.77 -5.65
C ALA A 386 -8.98 -17.28 -7.10
N TRP A 387 -9.75 -18.35 -7.36
CA TRP A 387 -9.94 -18.88 -8.72
C TRP A 387 -10.69 -17.89 -9.62
N ILE A 388 -11.70 -17.20 -9.10
CA ILE A 388 -12.43 -16.14 -9.83
C ILE A 388 -11.54 -14.92 -10.07
N GLU A 389 -10.69 -14.53 -9.11
CA GLU A 389 -9.70 -13.47 -9.31
C GLU A 389 -8.78 -13.80 -10.50
N ASP A 390 -8.19 -15.01 -10.52
CA ASP A 390 -7.30 -15.42 -11.59
C ASP A 390 -8.02 -15.58 -12.94
N SER A 391 -9.24 -16.11 -12.93
CA SER A 391 -10.10 -16.19 -14.10
C SER A 391 -10.44 -14.81 -14.68
N THR A 392 -10.76 -13.85 -13.82
CA THR A 392 -11.01 -12.46 -14.22
C THR A 392 -9.76 -11.82 -14.80
N ARG A 393 -8.60 -12.05 -14.15
CA ARG A 393 -7.30 -11.59 -14.63
C ARG A 393 -7.02 -12.11 -16.04
N HIS A 394 -7.21 -13.41 -16.26
CA HIS A 394 -7.05 -14.05 -17.55
C HIS A 394 -7.96 -13.40 -18.61
N ILE A 395 -9.27 -13.31 -18.37
CA ILE A 395 -10.23 -12.70 -19.31
C ILE A 395 -9.80 -11.28 -19.69
N LEU A 396 -9.48 -10.44 -18.71
CA LEU A 396 -9.09 -9.05 -18.95
C LEU A 396 -7.74 -8.95 -19.68
N ARG A 397 -6.76 -9.78 -19.31
CA ARG A 397 -5.43 -9.79 -19.94
C ARG A 397 -5.53 -10.16 -21.42
N GLU A 398 -6.21 -11.26 -21.75
CA GLU A 398 -6.38 -11.71 -23.14
C GLU A 398 -7.22 -10.72 -23.96
N ALA A 399 -8.21 -10.06 -23.34
CA ALA A 399 -8.97 -9.00 -23.98
C ALA A 399 -8.11 -7.76 -24.31
N VAL A 400 -7.22 -7.36 -23.39
CA VAL A 400 -6.29 -6.24 -23.59
C VAL A 400 -5.24 -6.57 -24.67
N LEU A 401 -4.73 -7.81 -24.68
CA LEU A 401 -3.83 -8.28 -25.74
C LEU A 401 -4.53 -8.39 -27.11
N GLY A 402 -5.87 -8.35 -27.12
CA GLY A 402 -6.67 -8.38 -28.33
C GLY A 402 -6.96 -9.79 -28.86
N HIS A 403 -6.66 -10.84 -28.09
CA HIS A 403 -6.90 -12.23 -28.47
C HIS A 403 -8.39 -12.56 -28.58
N TYR A 404 -9.25 -11.89 -27.79
CA TYR A 404 -10.70 -12.06 -27.84
C TYR A 404 -11.44 -11.11 -28.79
N GLY A 405 -10.73 -10.32 -29.60
CA GLY A 405 -11.35 -9.36 -30.51
C GLY A 405 -12.08 -8.21 -29.80
N ALA A 406 -12.88 -7.44 -30.56
CA ALA A 406 -13.51 -6.21 -30.06
C ALA A 406 -14.75 -6.44 -29.17
N ASN A 407 -15.37 -7.61 -29.23
CA ASN A 407 -16.56 -7.95 -28.46
C ASN A 407 -16.43 -9.34 -27.83
N LEU A 408 -16.17 -9.39 -26.53
CA LEU A 408 -15.97 -10.62 -25.78
C LEU A 408 -17.20 -11.53 -25.80
N ASN A 409 -18.42 -10.99 -25.93
CA ASN A 409 -19.64 -11.81 -25.98
C ASN A 409 -19.68 -12.68 -27.23
N VAL A 410 -19.31 -12.11 -28.38
CA VAL A 410 -19.28 -12.84 -29.66
C VAL A 410 -18.27 -13.97 -29.57
N THR A 411 -17.08 -13.69 -29.04
CA THR A 411 -16.01 -14.69 -28.87
C THR A 411 -16.42 -15.80 -27.91
N ALA A 412 -17.03 -15.46 -26.78
CA ALA A 412 -17.53 -16.46 -25.83
C ALA A 412 -18.56 -17.39 -26.48
N GLU A 413 -19.51 -16.83 -27.23
CA GLU A 413 -20.55 -17.59 -27.91
C GLU A 413 -20.03 -18.37 -29.11
N GLU A 414 -19.05 -17.85 -29.83
CA GLU A 414 -18.36 -18.58 -30.89
C GLU A 414 -17.64 -19.80 -30.32
N THR A 415 -16.98 -19.67 -29.16
CA THR A 415 -16.41 -20.81 -28.44
C THR A 415 -17.51 -21.81 -28.03
N LEU A 416 -18.64 -21.33 -27.46
CA LEU A 416 -19.77 -22.19 -27.11
C LEU A 416 -20.34 -22.94 -28.32
N LEU A 417 -20.51 -22.27 -29.47
CA LEU A 417 -21.01 -22.86 -30.70
C LEU A 417 -20.00 -23.84 -31.31
N THR A 418 -18.73 -23.45 -31.38
CA THR A 418 -17.68 -24.27 -31.99
C THR A 418 -17.50 -25.56 -31.22
N THR A 419 -17.39 -25.49 -29.89
CA THR A 419 -17.29 -26.67 -29.04
C THR A 419 -18.57 -27.50 -29.08
N GLY A 420 -19.75 -26.87 -29.01
CA GLY A 420 -21.04 -27.56 -29.09
C GLY A 420 -21.26 -28.30 -30.42
N LEU A 421 -20.75 -27.76 -31.53
CA LEU A 421 -20.75 -28.42 -32.84
C LEU A 421 -19.77 -29.61 -32.86
N THR A 422 -18.58 -29.48 -32.27
CA THR A 422 -17.62 -30.60 -32.18
C THR A 422 -18.11 -31.76 -31.29
N ALA A 423 -18.83 -31.45 -30.20
CA ALA A 423 -19.47 -32.46 -29.37
C ALA A 423 -20.65 -33.17 -30.09
N GLY A 424 -21.32 -32.45 -31.00
CA GLY A 424 -22.40 -32.98 -31.85
C GLY A 424 -21.94 -33.94 -32.94
N GLU A 425 -20.73 -33.77 -33.49
CA GLU A 425 -20.15 -34.70 -34.48
C GLU A 425 -19.65 -36.02 -33.86
N GLY A 426 -19.51 -36.10 -32.53
CA GLY A 426 -19.01 -37.29 -31.82
C GLY A 426 -20.08 -38.30 -31.35
N SER A 427 -21.37 -38.05 -31.56
CA SER A 427 -22.45 -38.95 -31.11
C SER A 427 -23.40 -39.31 -32.24
N MET A 428 -22.88 -40.01 -33.24
CA MET A 428 -23.69 -40.64 -34.29
C MET A 428 -24.30 -41.98 -33.84
N SER A 429 -24.54 -42.20 -32.53
CA SER A 429 -25.14 -43.45 -32.02
C SER A 429 -26.44 -43.29 -31.23
N THR A 430 -26.97 -42.08 -31.01
CA THR A 430 -28.10 -41.97 -30.06
C THR A 430 -29.14 -40.88 -30.35
N PHE A 431 -29.45 -40.59 -31.61
CA PHE A 431 -30.73 -39.92 -31.94
C PHE A 431 -31.25 -40.38 -33.31
N GLY A 432 -32.18 -41.32 -33.31
CA GLY A 432 -32.80 -41.82 -34.54
C GLY A 432 -33.67 -43.08 -34.38
N SER A 433 -34.32 -43.27 -33.24
CA SER A 433 -35.40 -44.25 -33.09
C SER A 433 -36.66 -43.46 -32.77
N THR A 434 -37.69 -43.61 -33.59
CA THR A 434 -38.99 -42.90 -33.58
C THR A 434 -39.00 -41.49 -34.18
N ALA A 435 -38.69 -41.39 -35.48
CA ALA A 435 -39.45 -40.50 -36.35
C ALA A 435 -39.76 -41.28 -37.63
N GLU A 436 -41.05 -41.58 -37.82
CA GLU A 436 -41.60 -42.20 -39.02
C GLU A 436 -41.28 -41.34 -40.24
N TRP A 437 -40.26 -41.74 -41.00
CA TRP A 437 -40.07 -41.31 -42.37
C TRP A 437 -39.81 -42.57 -43.20
N ASP A 438 -40.81 -42.92 -44.01
CA ASP A 438 -40.73 -43.97 -45.03
C ASP A 438 -39.50 -43.72 -45.92
N VAL A 439 -38.49 -44.57 -45.77
CA VAL A 439 -37.39 -44.67 -46.71
C VAL A 439 -37.75 -45.74 -47.72
N VAL A 440 -37.93 -45.30 -48.96
CA VAL A 440 -37.95 -46.17 -50.14
C VAL A 440 -36.52 -46.70 -50.31
N GLU A 441 -36.34 -48.00 -50.13
CA GLU A 441 -35.09 -48.69 -50.44
C GLU A 441 -34.82 -48.60 -51.94
N ASP A 442 -33.63 -48.12 -52.31
CA ASP A 442 -32.92 -48.67 -53.45
C ASP A 442 -31.43 -48.26 -53.46
N VAL A 443 -30.62 -49.31 -53.62
CA VAL A 443 -29.25 -49.42 -54.17
C VAL A 443 -28.02 -49.29 -53.23
N GLU A 444 -27.29 -50.41 -53.29
CA GLU A 444 -25.89 -50.71 -52.95
C GLU A 444 -24.88 -49.61 -53.34
N ASP A 445 -23.82 -49.45 -52.55
CA ASP A 445 -22.42 -49.18 -52.96
C ASP A 445 -21.59 -48.97 -51.67
N ASP A 446 -20.72 -49.91 -51.31
CA ASP A 446 -19.30 -50.04 -51.68
C ASP A 446 -18.34 -49.20 -50.80
N ASP A 447 -17.40 -49.92 -50.21
CA ASP A 447 -16.34 -49.48 -49.30
C ASP A 447 -15.47 -48.37 -49.90
N GLU A 448 -15.24 -47.27 -49.17
CA GLU A 448 -14.01 -46.49 -49.34
C GLU A 448 -13.51 -45.84 -48.04
N LEU A 449 -12.31 -46.28 -47.64
CA LEU A 449 -11.50 -45.84 -46.52
C LEU A 449 -11.03 -44.39 -46.72
N ILE A 450 -11.19 -43.54 -45.70
CA ILE A 450 -10.46 -42.26 -45.61
C ILE A 450 -9.77 -42.18 -44.23
N ALA A 451 -8.45 -41.99 -44.31
CA ALA A 451 -7.50 -42.02 -43.20
C ALA A 451 -7.54 -40.76 -42.33
N GLU A 452 -7.33 -40.93 -41.03
CA GLU A 452 -7.09 -39.87 -40.05
C GLU A 452 -5.77 -39.11 -40.34
N PRO A 453 -5.75 -37.77 -40.25
CA PRO A 453 -4.50 -37.03 -40.19
C PRO A 453 -3.96 -36.99 -38.75
N VAL A 454 -2.75 -37.54 -38.60
CA VAL A 454 -1.88 -37.49 -37.41
C VAL A 454 -1.66 -36.04 -36.97
N ALA A 455 -2.01 -35.73 -35.72
CA ALA A 455 -1.72 -34.45 -35.07
C ALA A 455 -0.21 -34.28 -34.83
N LYS A 456 0.32 -33.09 -35.19
CA LYS A 456 1.66 -32.66 -34.80
C LYS A 456 1.64 -32.09 -33.40
N GLU A 457 2.48 -32.68 -32.57
CA GLU A 457 2.84 -32.33 -31.20
C GLU A 457 3.48 -30.94 -31.13
N GLY A 458 3.05 -30.11 -30.17
CA GLY A 458 3.68 -28.81 -29.90
C GLY A 458 2.79 -27.80 -29.17
N ALA A 459 2.47 -28.05 -27.90
CA ALA A 459 2.11 -27.00 -26.94
C ALA A 459 2.35 -27.53 -25.52
N ASP A 460 3.46 -27.10 -24.91
CA ASP A 460 3.75 -27.32 -23.49
C ASP A 460 2.79 -26.47 -22.64
N ILE A 461 1.82 -27.13 -22.01
CA ILE A 461 0.93 -26.52 -21.01
C ILE A 461 1.56 -26.77 -19.64
N HIS A 462 2.22 -25.77 -19.08
CA HIS A 462 2.71 -25.81 -17.70
C HIS A 462 1.55 -25.55 -16.72
N ILE A 463 0.98 -26.63 -16.17
CA ILE A 463 0.04 -26.56 -15.04
C ILE A 463 0.87 -26.43 -13.76
N PHE A 464 1.03 -25.21 -13.24
CA PHE A 464 1.55 -24.99 -11.89
C PHE A 464 0.41 -25.12 -10.87
N LYS A 465 0.59 -26.01 -9.90
CA LYS A 465 -0.29 -26.12 -8.73
C LYS A 465 0.10 -25.05 -7.70
N PRO A 466 -0.83 -24.28 -7.13
CA PRO A 466 -0.51 -23.33 -6.07
C PRO A 466 -0.08 -24.09 -4.80
N ARG A 467 1.04 -23.65 -4.22
CA ARG A 467 1.60 -24.18 -2.97
C ARG A 467 0.89 -23.51 -1.80
N VAL A 468 -0.07 -24.20 -1.19
CA VAL A 468 -0.66 -23.78 0.09
C VAL A 468 0.39 -23.94 1.19
N VAL A 469 0.74 -22.83 1.84
CA VAL A 469 1.60 -22.81 3.03
C VAL A 469 0.70 -22.68 4.25
N GLY A 470 0.75 -23.69 5.13
CA GLY A 470 0.43 -23.57 6.56
C GLY A 470 -1.05 -23.71 6.95
N GLY A 471 -1.46 -24.94 7.27
CA GLY A 471 -2.69 -25.24 7.99
C GLY A 471 -2.49 -26.48 8.87
N THR A 472 -2.75 -26.34 10.16
CA THR A 472 -2.51 -27.31 11.23
C THR A 472 -3.21 -28.65 11.03
N SER A 473 -2.49 -29.75 11.28
CA SER A 473 -3.01 -31.12 11.23
C SER A 473 -4.11 -31.36 12.26
N VAL A 474 -5.25 -31.89 11.80
CA VAL A 474 -6.25 -32.54 12.64
C VAL A 474 -6.21 -34.03 12.33
N ASP A 475 -5.93 -34.84 13.35
CA ASP A 475 -6.04 -36.29 13.33
C ASP A 475 -7.47 -36.72 12.98
N SER A 476 -7.64 -37.63 12.01
CA SER A 476 -8.34 -38.91 12.19
C SER A 476 -8.68 -39.63 10.86
N ALA A 477 -8.53 -40.96 10.93
CA ALA A 477 -9.23 -42.02 10.19
C ALA A 477 -8.78 -42.40 8.76
N GLU A 478 -7.87 -43.37 8.75
CA GLU A 478 -7.74 -44.58 7.91
C GLU A 478 -8.55 -44.67 6.59
N ASP A 479 -7.82 -44.67 5.46
CA ASP A 479 -8.27 -45.23 4.18
C ASP A 479 -7.16 -46.12 3.60
N PRO A 480 -7.37 -47.43 3.34
CA PRO A 480 -6.30 -48.37 3.03
C PRO A 480 -6.17 -48.56 1.50
N LEU A 481 -5.54 -47.61 0.80
CA LEU A 481 -5.34 -47.77 -0.64
C LEU A 481 -4.15 -47.00 -1.23
N PHE A 482 -3.01 -46.93 -0.53
CA PHE A 482 -1.74 -46.55 -1.16
C PHE A 482 -0.58 -47.39 -0.64
N GLY A 483 0.25 -47.85 -1.57
CA GLY A 483 1.36 -48.78 -1.35
C GLY A 483 2.48 -48.22 -0.47
N ILE A 484 3.20 -49.17 0.13
CA ILE A 484 4.33 -49.01 1.05
C ILE A 484 5.38 -48.05 0.46
N VAL A 485 5.63 -46.93 1.15
CA VAL A 485 6.80 -46.05 0.92
C VAL A 485 7.99 -46.64 1.70
N PRO A 486 9.20 -46.78 1.11
CA PRO A 486 10.38 -47.23 1.85
C PRO A 486 10.81 -46.17 2.87
N GLU A 487 11.14 -46.62 4.06
CA GLU A 487 11.65 -45.82 5.17
C GLU A 487 13.00 -45.18 4.81
N PHE A 488 13.11 -43.85 4.93
CA PHE A 488 14.31 -43.07 4.61
C PHE A 488 15.22 -43.02 5.86
N GLU A 489 16.36 -43.70 5.81
CA GLU A 489 17.44 -43.53 6.80
C GLU A 489 18.23 -42.25 6.48
N PRO A 490 18.32 -41.26 7.39
CA PRO A 490 19.12 -40.06 7.14
C PRO A 490 20.62 -40.36 7.23
N GLU A 491 21.37 -40.06 6.17
CA GLU A 491 22.83 -40.07 6.18
C GLU A 491 23.41 -39.03 7.18
N PRO A 492 24.53 -39.32 7.85
CA PRO A 492 25.17 -38.38 8.77
C PRO A 492 25.84 -37.23 8.01
N LEU A 493 25.49 -36.00 8.39
CA LEU A 493 26.07 -34.77 7.85
C LEU A 493 27.59 -34.69 8.09
N PRO A 494 28.40 -34.22 7.12
CA PRO A 494 29.83 -34.02 7.30
C PRO A 494 30.12 -32.81 8.22
N GLU A 495 31.06 -32.99 9.16
CA GLU A 495 31.51 -31.92 10.06
C GLU A 495 32.13 -30.75 9.29
N MET A 496 31.65 -29.52 9.54
CA MET A 496 32.23 -28.29 9.01
C MET A 496 33.67 -28.08 9.51
N PRO A 497 34.59 -27.54 8.70
CA PRO A 497 35.93 -27.17 9.15
C PRO A 497 35.83 -26.00 10.14
N ARG A 498 36.38 -26.18 11.34
CA ARG A 498 36.50 -25.11 12.35
C ARG A 498 37.39 -23.99 11.79
N GLN A 499 36.82 -22.79 11.61
CA GLN A 499 37.62 -21.61 11.33
C GLN A 499 38.52 -21.27 12.54
N PRO A 500 39.78 -20.85 12.33
CA PRO A 500 40.59 -20.35 13.43
C PRO A 500 40.07 -18.97 13.90
N MET A 501 39.99 -18.84 15.22
CA MET A 501 39.45 -17.72 16.00
C MET A 501 40.07 -16.34 15.64
N PRO A 502 39.30 -15.23 15.65
CA PRO A 502 39.80 -13.86 15.49
C PRO A 502 40.75 -13.46 16.64
N GLU A 503 41.78 -12.66 16.35
CA GLU A 503 42.85 -12.26 17.30
C GLU A 503 42.37 -11.51 18.55
N ILE A 504 41.13 -11.00 18.56
CA ILE A 504 40.56 -10.22 19.67
C ILE A 504 40.28 -11.10 20.89
N GLU A 505 39.96 -12.38 20.70
CA GLU A 505 39.59 -13.29 21.80
C GLU A 505 40.81 -13.89 22.54
N ARG A 506 42.02 -13.83 21.95
CA ARG A 506 43.28 -14.15 22.67
C ARG A 506 43.70 -13.06 23.66
N ALA A 507 43.26 -11.82 23.45
CA ALA A 507 43.66 -10.70 24.30
C ALA A 507 42.90 -10.66 25.64
N LEU A 508 41.78 -11.39 25.76
CA LEU A 508 40.89 -11.35 26.91
C LEU A 508 41.02 -12.54 27.88
N GLY A 509 41.92 -13.50 27.61
CA GLY A 509 42.31 -14.53 28.59
C GLY A 509 41.17 -15.44 29.08
N ILE A 510 40.13 -15.63 28.28
CA ILE A 510 38.99 -16.49 28.64
C ILE A 510 39.31 -17.92 28.20
N GLU A 511 39.57 -18.81 29.16
CA GLU A 511 39.71 -20.24 28.89
C GLU A 511 38.32 -20.91 28.75
N PRO A 512 38.10 -21.79 27.75
CA PRO A 512 36.82 -22.45 27.57
C PRO A 512 36.63 -23.58 28.60
N ALA A 513 35.49 -23.55 29.28
CA ALA A 513 35.08 -24.59 30.22
C ALA A 513 34.89 -25.94 29.53
N THR A 514 35.46 -26.97 30.14
CA THR A 514 35.37 -28.38 29.71
C THR A 514 33.98 -28.95 29.99
N ASN A 515 33.35 -29.52 28.96
CA ASN A 515 32.13 -30.32 29.07
C ASN A 515 32.37 -31.58 29.91
N SER A 516 31.66 -31.72 31.02
CA SER A 516 31.43 -33.00 31.69
C SER A 516 29.94 -33.32 31.64
N SER A 517 29.61 -34.41 30.95
CA SER A 517 28.32 -35.08 30.95
C SER A 517 28.07 -35.79 32.28
N GLU A 518 26.91 -35.60 32.90
CA GLU A 518 26.07 -36.70 33.41
C GLU A 518 24.68 -36.21 33.81
N SER A 519 23.72 -37.09 33.58
CA SER A 519 22.28 -36.99 33.73
C SER A 519 21.80 -36.76 35.17
N ASP A 520 20.83 -35.86 35.38
CA ASP A 520 19.64 -36.22 36.17
C ASP A 520 18.46 -35.27 35.93
N THR A 521 17.30 -35.89 36.05
CA THR A 521 15.93 -35.39 36.02
C THR A 521 15.63 -34.31 37.06
N GLY A 522 14.80 -33.32 36.72
CA GLY A 522 14.12 -32.49 37.72
C GLY A 522 13.98 -31.00 37.38
N LEU A 523 12.75 -30.63 36.98
CA LEU A 523 12.06 -29.37 37.30
C LEU A 523 12.87 -28.37 38.14
N THR A 524 13.40 -27.32 37.51
CA THR A 524 13.94 -26.15 38.23
C THR A 524 13.00 -24.96 38.04
N ARG A 525 12.25 -24.70 39.12
CA ARG A 525 11.46 -23.50 39.35
C ARG A 525 12.37 -22.27 39.27
N LEU A 526 12.02 -21.32 38.41
CA LEU A 526 12.45 -19.93 38.58
C LEU A 526 11.83 -19.43 39.89
N ILE A 527 12.72 -19.06 40.82
CA ILE A 527 12.36 -18.36 42.06
C ILE A 527 12.06 -16.92 41.65
N GLU A 528 10.78 -16.62 41.44
CA GLU A 528 10.28 -15.25 41.42
C GLU A 528 10.29 -14.71 42.87
N PRO A 529 10.78 -13.49 43.13
CA PRO A 529 10.62 -12.88 44.43
C PRO A 529 9.13 -12.58 44.67
N VAL A 530 8.60 -13.10 45.77
CA VAL A 530 7.24 -12.82 46.25
C VAL A 530 7.11 -11.32 46.51
N PRO A 531 6.19 -10.59 45.85
CA PRO A 531 5.90 -9.21 46.22
C PRO A 531 5.24 -9.19 47.60
N THR A 532 5.79 -8.39 48.51
CA THR A 532 5.13 -8.05 49.77
C THR A 532 3.81 -7.34 49.49
N GLU A 533 2.76 -7.69 50.24
CA GLU A 533 1.43 -7.07 50.14
C GLU A 533 1.53 -5.54 50.24
N GLY A 534 1.23 -4.84 49.14
CA GLY A 534 1.02 -3.38 49.13
C GLY A 534 1.77 -2.54 48.08
N GLU A 535 2.57 -3.12 47.18
CA GLU A 535 3.35 -2.33 46.20
C GLU A 535 2.90 -2.61 44.76
N ILE A 536 2.08 -1.71 44.20
CA ILE A 536 1.82 -1.61 42.76
C ILE A 536 2.56 -0.35 42.29
N THR A 537 3.68 -0.50 41.60
CA THR A 537 4.33 0.60 40.87
C THR A 537 4.10 0.38 39.37
N VAL A 538 3.04 1.00 38.86
CA VAL A 538 2.83 1.16 37.40
C VAL A 538 3.32 2.56 37.04
N THR A 539 4.47 2.64 36.37
CA THR A 539 4.94 3.87 35.72
C THR A 539 4.34 3.97 34.32
N ALA A 540 3.26 4.72 34.20
CA ALA A 540 2.82 5.31 32.93
C ALA A 540 2.23 6.68 33.22
N SER A 541 3.04 7.71 32.97
CA SER A 541 2.68 9.11 33.17
C SER A 541 2.03 9.67 31.90
N THR A 542 0.73 9.89 31.95
CA THR A 542 0.07 10.95 31.17
C THR A 542 -0.88 11.69 32.10
N GLU A 543 -0.52 12.95 32.38
CA GLU A 543 -1.25 13.89 33.21
C GLU A 543 -2.62 14.19 32.59
N ILE A 544 -3.69 13.67 33.21
CA ILE A 544 -5.11 14.12 33.17
C ILE A 544 -5.97 13.17 34.05
N GLY A 545 -5.47 11.98 34.43
CA GLY A 545 -6.25 10.97 35.18
C GLY A 545 -6.04 10.85 36.69
N SER A 546 -5.27 11.71 37.36
CA SER A 546 -4.84 11.48 38.76
C SER A 546 -5.83 11.95 39.84
N THR A 547 -6.86 12.72 39.53
CA THR A 547 -7.79 13.28 40.55
C THR A 547 -9.08 12.49 40.74
N LEU A 548 -9.29 11.39 40.01
CA LEU A 548 -10.53 10.60 40.05
C LEU A 548 -10.34 9.13 40.49
N ARG A 549 -9.11 8.68 40.77
CA ARG A 549 -8.81 7.24 40.97
C ARG A 549 -8.67 6.77 42.41
N GLU A 550 -8.55 7.64 43.41
CA GLU A 550 -8.21 7.21 44.77
C GLU A 550 -9.41 6.73 45.63
N ASP A 551 -10.66 6.99 45.24
CA ASP A 551 -11.81 6.75 46.13
C ASP A 551 -12.60 5.44 45.90
N TRP A 552 -12.41 4.72 44.79
CA TRP A 552 -13.17 3.49 44.52
C TRP A 552 -12.46 2.22 45.01
N LEU A 553 -11.14 2.15 44.93
CA LEU A 553 -10.39 0.93 45.28
C LEU A 553 -10.36 0.62 46.79
N SER A 554 -10.86 1.51 47.64
CA SER A 554 -10.87 1.32 49.10
C SER A 554 -12.11 0.59 49.65
N GLN A 555 -13.08 0.22 48.81
CA GLN A 555 -14.34 -0.40 49.25
C GLN A 555 -14.62 -1.77 48.63
N THR A 556 -13.79 -2.79 48.87
CA THR A 556 -14.22 -4.19 48.70
C THR A 556 -13.54 -5.13 49.70
N GLN A 557 -14.33 -5.92 50.44
CA GLN A 557 -13.84 -7.02 51.27
C GLN A 557 -13.59 -8.29 50.45
N HIS A 558 -12.63 -9.11 50.86
CA HIS A 558 -12.28 -10.39 50.24
C HIS A 558 -13.48 -11.34 50.12
N GLY A 559 -13.82 -11.77 48.90
CA GLY A 559 -14.75 -12.87 48.65
C GLY A 559 -15.96 -12.58 47.73
N SER A 560 -16.12 -11.38 47.17
CA SER A 560 -17.20 -11.07 46.21
C SER A 560 -16.72 -11.07 44.76
N THR A 561 -17.46 -11.73 43.86
CA THR A 561 -17.28 -11.66 42.41
C THR A 561 -17.58 -10.25 41.91
N MET A 562 -16.68 -9.69 41.13
CA MET A 562 -16.73 -8.31 40.63
C MET A 562 -17.56 -8.25 39.33
N GLU A 563 -18.66 -7.51 39.32
CA GLU A 563 -19.31 -7.06 38.08
C GLU A 563 -18.63 -5.77 37.61
N TRP A 564 -18.17 -5.77 36.36
CA TRP A 564 -17.55 -4.59 35.73
C TRP A 564 -18.60 -3.48 35.57
N PRO A 565 -18.31 -2.23 35.98
CA PRO A 565 -19.22 -1.14 35.73
C PRO A 565 -19.13 -0.74 34.26
N SER A 566 -20.17 -1.04 33.48
CA SER A 566 -20.40 -0.38 32.19
C SER A 566 -20.45 1.12 32.40
N HIS A 567 -19.81 1.88 31.49
CA HIS A 567 -19.78 3.34 31.41
C HIS A 567 -21.17 4.01 31.57
N ALA A 568 -21.63 4.18 32.81
CA ALA A 568 -22.92 4.79 33.13
C ALA A 568 -22.82 5.86 34.24
N MET A 569 -21.60 6.30 34.59
CA MET A 569 -21.35 7.32 35.62
C MET A 569 -20.36 8.38 35.15
N ASP A 570 -20.48 8.80 33.88
CA ASP A 570 -20.11 10.16 33.49
C ASP A 570 -21.42 10.92 33.29
N GLY A 571 -21.57 12.08 33.93
CA GLY A 571 -22.72 12.97 33.82
C GLY A 571 -22.98 13.53 32.41
N LEU A 572 -22.39 12.93 31.37
CA LEU A 572 -22.57 13.23 29.96
C LEU A 572 -23.86 12.63 29.36
N ASP A 573 -24.59 11.79 30.12
CA ASP A 573 -25.86 11.21 29.67
C ASP A 573 -27.09 12.11 29.95
N GLN A 574 -26.92 13.20 30.71
CA GLN A 574 -27.97 14.23 30.86
C GLN A 574 -28.06 15.18 29.66
N ASP A 575 -26.98 15.35 28.88
CA ASP A 575 -26.99 16.14 27.65
C ASP A 575 -27.46 15.35 26.42
N ARG A 576 -27.57 14.02 26.52
CA ARG A 576 -28.17 13.16 25.48
C ARG A 576 -29.68 12.97 25.60
N ARG A 577 -30.31 13.50 26.66
CA ARG A 577 -31.76 13.44 26.89
C ARG A 577 -32.49 14.78 26.75
N GLN A 578 -31.82 15.82 26.24
CA GLN A 578 -32.53 17.00 25.77
C GLN A 578 -33.01 16.76 24.32
N PRO A 579 -34.32 16.87 24.03
CA PRO A 579 -34.77 16.83 22.65
C PRO A 579 -34.12 17.99 21.91
N HIS A 580 -33.37 17.69 20.85
CA HIS A 580 -32.85 18.70 19.93
C HIS A 580 -33.99 19.68 19.56
N PRO A 581 -33.76 21.00 19.61
CA PRO A 581 -34.71 21.94 19.03
C PRO A 581 -34.87 21.56 17.54
N ALA A 582 -36.12 21.38 17.13
CA ALA A 582 -36.46 20.97 15.77
C ALA A 582 -35.72 21.85 14.74
N PRO A 583 -35.21 21.28 13.63
CA PRO A 583 -34.52 22.06 12.62
C PRO A 583 -35.45 23.16 12.10
N ASN A 584 -34.94 24.39 12.15
CA ASN A 584 -35.68 25.57 11.75
C ASN A 584 -36.00 25.46 10.23
N ARG A 585 -37.26 25.15 9.89
CA ARG A 585 -37.75 24.93 8.51
C ARG A 585 -37.65 26.14 7.57
N ASN A 586 -37.06 27.25 8.02
CA ASN A 586 -37.00 28.51 7.28
C ASN A 586 -35.67 28.74 6.53
N PHE A 587 -34.75 27.78 6.48
CA PHE A 587 -33.50 27.90 5.71
C PHE A 587 -33.59 27.42 4.25
N PHE A 588 -34.70 26.83 3.86
CA PHE A 588 -35.00 26.49 2.47
C PHE A 588 -36.36 27.08 2.10
N PRO A 589 -36.47 27.92 1.05
CA PRO A 589 -37.78 28.33 0.56
C PRO A 589 -38.56 27.08 0.12
N GLU A 590 -39.77 26.89 0.65
CA GLU A 590 -40.66 25.81 0.24
C GLU A 590 -40.97 25.97 -1.27
N PRO A 591 -40.81 24.90 -2.08
CA PRO A 591 -41.07 24.98 -3.52
C PRO A 591 -42.58 24.95 -3.75
N GLU A 592 -43.22 26.12 -3.76
CA GLU A 592 -44.51 26.26 -4.40
C GLU A 592 -44.28 26.30 -5.92
N THR A 593 -44.99 25.41 -6.62
CA THR A 593 -45.08 25.25 -8.09
C THR A 593 -44.05 24.31 -8.73
N THR A 594 -44.50 23.06 -8.86
CA THR A 594 -43.96 22.01 -9.72
C THR A 594 -44.24 22.36 -11.18
N GLU A 595 -43.42 23.18 -11.82
CA GLU A 595 -43.48 23.39 -13.28
C GLU A 595 -42.16 23.98 -13.81
N TRP A 596 -41.14 23.13 -13.98
CA TRP A 596 -39.94 23.49 -14.72
C TRP A 596 -39.74 22.45 -15.83
N SER A 597 -40.37 22.71 -16.98
CA SER A 597 -40.06 22.03 -18.24
C SER A 597 -38.88 22.74 -18.89
N VAL A 598 -37.69 22.14 -18.82
CA VAL A 598 -36.52 22.62 -19.58
C VAL A 598 -36.61 22.03 -20.98
N SER A 599 -36.98 22.85 -21.97
CA SER A 599 -37.19 22.42 -23.35
C SER A 599 -36.02 22.67 -24.31
N GLU A 600 -34.92 23.30 -23.88
CA GLU A 600 -33.70 23.41 -24.70
C GLU A 600 -32.49 23.86 -23.86
N MET A 601 -31.38 23.12 -23.91
CA MET A 601 -30.07 23.61 -23.49
C MET A 601 -29.25 23.95 -24.74
N ARG A 602 -28.76 25.19 -24.83
CA ARG A 602 -27.74 25.60 -25.80
C ARG A 602 -26.45 25.97 -25.10
N PHE A 603 -25.37 25.29 -25.49
CA PHE A 603 -24.02 25.62 -25.05
C PHE A 603 -23.54 26.89 -25.78
N ARG A 604 -22.99 27.84 -25.00
CA ARG A 604 -22.16 28.92 -25.54
C ARG A 604 -20.71 28.53 -25.37
N ASN A 605 -20.03 28.27 -26.49
CA ASN A 605 -18.57 28.20 -26.51
C ASN A 605 -17.99 29.60 -26.26
N LYS A 606 -17.06 29.67 -25.30
CA LYS A 606 -15.94 30.60 -25.33
C LYS A 606 -14.71 29.89 -24.82
#